data_AF-A0A9W8JDC2-F1
#
_entry.id   AF-A0A9W8JDC2-F1
#
_cell.length_a   1.000
_cell.length_b   1.000
_cell.length_c   1.000
_cell.angle_alpha   90.00
_cell.angle_beta   90.00
_cell.angle_gamma   90.00
#
_symmetry.space_group_name_H-M   'P 1'
#
loop_
_entity.id
_entity.type
_entity.pdbx_description
1 polymer ?
#
loop_
_entity_poly.entity_id
_entity_poly.type
_entity_poly.pdbx_seq_one_letter_code
_entity_poly.pdbx_strand_id
1 'polypeptide(L)'
;MSNETAPQQPVSTDENPEWYSYCCSELSKTITVGFVNPTPGTPVQQAKVQEVVKEWEKHANLKFRFIPNGNDAEIRISFQLLNGSWSYIGNIALQIAKPNPTMNYGWVHPTPGITEEERGVILHEFGHAIGYLHEHQSPRRGEKLTLNEPVVIEYYKRTQNPPWEEAKTRANVINVYSRGEVSNFSATDFTSIMMYYMPANFNLQGITIRPNRSLSALDKAYAFLNYPFLRGAASVDPNVTLVNALNAAGVTGTARTNIAAEYTEGDWRGLRAEFTRWTLNQRAALASAPAEAEAEAAAEA
;
A
#
# COMPACT_ATOMS: atom_id res chain seq x y z
N MET A 1 -9.76 14.39 -8.91
CA MET A 1 -9.47 13.03 -8.43
C MET A 1 -9.09 13.14 -6.96
N SER A 2 -10.07 13.25 -6.05
CA SER A 2 -9.73 13.33 -4.61
C SER A 2 -10.78 12.78 -3.66
N ASN A 3 -11.90 12.22 -4.13
CA ASN A 3 -12.81 11.51 -3.24
C ASN A 3 -12.26 10.10 -3.02
N GLU A 4 -11.18 9.92 -2.27
CA GLU A 4 -10.82 8.62 -1.70
C GLU A 4 -11.49 8.54 -0.33
N THR A 5 -12.79 8.24 -0.30
CA THR A 5 -13.50 8.01 0.96
C THR A 5 -13.46 6.53 1.29
N ALA A 6 -12.29 6.02 1.68
CA ALA A 6 -12.26 4.76 2.41
C ALA A 6 -13.12 4.93 3.69
N PRO A 7 -13.95 3.94 4.06
CA PRO A 7 -14.63 3.92 5.36
C PRO A 7 -13.58 4.05 6.49
N GLN A 8 -13.98 4.67 7.61
CA GLN A 8 -13.06 4.87 8.74
C GLN A 8 -12.48 3.52 9.17
N GLN A 9 -11.15 3.43 9.07
CA GLN A 9 -10.40 2.27 9.51
C GLN A 9 -10.49 2.20 11.05
N PRO A 10 -10.50 1.01 11.66
CA PRO A 10 -10.32 0.91 13.10
C PRO A 10 -9.00 1.60 13.49
N VAL A 11 -9.10 2.59 14.37
CA VAL A 11 -7.94 3.34 14.88
C VAL A 11 -7.17 2.41 15.80
N SER A 12 -5.91 2.15 15.46
CA SER A 12 -4.96 1.46 16.31
C SER A 12 -4.64 2.33 17.53
N THR A 13 -4.79 1.77 18.71
CA THR A 13 -4.21 2.31 19.94
C THR A 13 -2.78 1.76 20.05
N ASP A 14 -1.86 2.55 20.61
CA ASP A 14 -0.42 2.23 20.80
C ASP A 14 -0.12 0.90 21.53
N GLU A 15 -1.14 0.17 21.98
CA GLU A 15 -1.05 -1.01 22.83
C GLU A 15 -1.19 -2.37 22.12
N ASN A 16 -1.44 -2.44 20.80
CA ASN A 16 -1.59 -3.74 20.12
C ASN A 16 -0.55 -4.05 19.02
N PRO A 17 0.55 -4.79 19.32
CA PRO A 17 1.56 -5.20 18.35
C PRO A 17 1.08 -6.25 17.30
N GLU A 18 -0.22 -6.59 17.29
CA GLU A 18 -0.80 -7.61 16.41
C GLU A 18 -1.08 -7.17 14.95
N TRP A 19 -0.81 -5.92 14.54
CA TRP A 19 -1.08 -5.45 13.16
C TRP A 19 -0.48 -6.38 12.08
N TYR A 20 0.62 -7.06 12.37
CA TYR A 20 1.24 -8.04 11.49
C TYR A 20 0.32 -9.24 11.19
N SER A 21 -0.51 -9.61 12.17
CA SER A 21 -1.59 -10.59 12.05
C SER A 21 -2.72 -10.07 11.15
N TYR A 22 -3.04 -8.77 11.23
CA TYR A 22 -4.16 -8.15 10.50
C TYR A 22 -3.85 -7.81 9.03
N CYS A 23 -2.61 -7.47 8.69
CA CYS A 23 -2.30 -7.01 7.33
C CYS A 23 -2.16 -8.18 6.33
N CYS A 24 -1.55 -9.30 6.75
CA CYS A 24 -1.15 -10.33 5.77
C CYS A 24 -0.94 -11.75 6.37
N SER A 25 -1.55 -12.09 7.52
CA SER A 25 -1.49 -13.48 7.97
C SER A 25 -2.48 -14.33 7.16
N GLU A 26 -1.97 -15.35 6.47
CA GLU A 26 -2.74 -16.38 5.78
C GLU A 26 -3.57 -15.94 4.57
N LEU A 27 -3.17 -14.89 3.83
CA LEU A 27 -3.65 -14.78 2.46
C LEU A 27 -3.24 -16.05 1.73
N SER A 28 -4.24 -16.86 1.41
CA SER A 28 -4.05 -18.06 0.62
C SER A 28 -3.27 -17.67 -0.65
N LYS A 29 -2.43 -18.56 -1.17
CA LYS A 29 -1.74 -18.34 -2.46
C LYS A 29 -2.71 -17.94 -3.59
N THR A 30 -4.03 -18.09 -3.38
CA THR A 30 -5.08 -17.75 -4.33
C THR A 30 -6.24 -17.00 -3.65
N ILE A 31 -6.19 -15.68 -3.72
CA ILE A 31 -7.22 -14.77 -3.21
C ILE A 31 -8.41 -14.76 -4.19
N THR A 32 -9.61 -15.01 -3.66
CA THR A 32 -10.85 -14.94 -4.44
C THR A 32 -11.31 -13.50 -4.61
N VAL A 33 -11.67 -13.14 -5.85
CA VAL A 33 -12.13 -11.80 -6.22
C VAL A 33 -13.50 -11.89 -6.89
N GLY A 34 -14.38 -10.95 -6.59
CA GLY A 34 -15.75 -10.97 -7.08
C GLY A 34 -16.31 -9.58 -7.30
N PHE A 35 -17.19 -9.43 -8.28
CA PHE A 35 -17.93 -8.18 -8.52
C PHE A 35 -19.29 -8.26 -7.86
N VAL A 36 -19.66 -7.26 -7.06
CA VAL A 36 -20.85 -7.31 -6.19
C VAL A 36 -21.90 -6.26 -6.53
N ASN A 37 -23.16 -6.62 -6.32
CA ASN A 37 -24.32 -5.74 -6.43
C ASN A 37 -24.31 -4.66 -5.33
N PRO A 38 -24.95 -3.50 -5.54
CA PRO A 38 -25.80 -3.13 -6.66
C PRO A 38 -25.07 -2.65 -7.93
N THR A 39 -23.76 -2.43 -7.86
CA THR A 39 -22.97 -1.86 -8.96
C THR A 39 -21.76 -2.75 -9.28
N PRO A 40 -21.94 -3.92 -9.92
CA PRO A 40 -20.85 -4.85 -10.21
C PRO A 40 -19.92 -4.37 -11.36
N GLY A 41 -20.23 -3.22 -11.97
CA GLY A 41 -19.52 -2.69 -13.14
C GLY A 41 -19.91 -3.40 -14.44
N THR A 42 -19.58 -2.77 -15.56
CA THR A 42 -19.78 -3.35 -16.90
C THR A 42 -18.73 -4.44 -17.18
N PRO A 43 -18.97 -5.34 -18.14
CA PRO A 43 -17.97 -6.31 -18.57
C PRO A 43 -16.64 -5.67 -18.97
N VAL A 44 -16.68 -4.45 -19.54
CA VAL A 44 -15.48 -3.68 -19.88
C VAL A 44 -14.72 -3.31 -18.61
N GLN A 45 -15.37 -2.72 -17.61
CA GLN A 45 -14.72 -2.36 -16.33
C GLN A 45 -14.13 -3.60 -15.63
N GLN A 46 -14.87 -4.70 -15.60
CA GLN A 46 -14.43 -5.97 -15.01
C GLN A 46 -13.19 -6.52 -15.71
N ALA A 47 -13.16 -6.50 -17.05
CA ALA A 47 -12.03 -6.95 -17.84
C ALA A 47 -10.76 -6.13 -17.57
N LYS A 48 -10.88 -4.79 -17.43
CA LYS A 48 -9.73 -3.93 -17.07
C LYS A 48 -9.11 -4.34 -15.75
N VAL A 49 -9.95 -4.58 -14.73
CA VAL A 49 -9.49 -5.01 -13.40
C VAL A 49 -8.80 -6.36 -13.48
N GLN A 50 -9.42 -7.34 -14.15
CA GLN A 50 -8.89 -8.68 -14.33
C GLN A 50 -7.54 -8.69 -15.06
N GLU A 51 -7.34 -7.82 -16.04
CA GLU A 51 -6.10 -7.70 -16.79
C GLU A 51 -5.00 -7.03 -15.96
N VAL A 52 -5.27 -5.86 -15.39
CA VAL A 52 -4.24 -5.04 -14.73
C VAL A 52 -3.75 -5.68 -13.43
N VAL A 53 -4.63 -6.34 -12.66
CA VAL A 53 -4.25 -6.96 -11.38
C VAL A 53 -3.17 -8.03 -11.54
N LYS A 54 -3.05 -8.65 -12.73
CA LYS A 54 -2.02 -9.65 -13.02
C LYS A 54 -0.60 -9.10 -12.92
N GLU A 55 -0.41 -7.79 -12.96
CA GLU A 55 0.90 -7.19 -12.72
C GLU A 55 1.42 -7.53 -11.30
N TRP A 56 0.56 -7.50 -10.28
CA TRP A 56 0.96 -7.88 -8.92
C TRP A 56 1.42 -9.35 -8.82
N GLU A 57 0.80 -10.26 -9.58
CA GLU A 57 1.18 -11.68 -9.60
C GLU A 57 2.57 -11.95 -10.18
N LYS A 58 3.17 -10.97 -10.87
CA LYS A 58 4.55 -11.06 -11.34
C LYS A 58 5.55 -10.80 -10.23
N HIS A 59 5.19 -9.99 -9.23
CA HIS A 59 6.11 -9.55 -8.19
C HIS A 59 5.85 -10.20 -6.84
N ALA A 60 4.61 -10.65 -6.61
CA ALA A 60 4.17 -11.38 -5.43
C ALA A 60 3.71 -12.78 -5.80
N ASN A 61 4.03 -13.77 -4.95
CA ASN A 61 3.56 -15.15 -5.08
C ASN A 61 2.09 -15.30 -4.64
N LEU A 62 1.23 -14.52 -5.27
CA LEU A 62 -0.22 -14.46 -5.09
C LEU A 62 -0.91 -14.77 -6.42
N LYS A 63 -2.15 -15.23 -6.33
CA LYS A 63 -3.05 -15.40 -7.47
C LYS A 63 -4.40 -14.78 -7.16
N PHE A 64 -4.94 -14.04 -8.11
CA PHE A 64 -6.28 -13.49 -8.03
C PHE A 64 -7.20 -14.34 -8.89
N ARG A 65 -8.13 -15.04 -8.24
CA ARG A 65 -9.11 -15.92 -8.87
C ARG A 65 -10.48 -15.26 -8.84
N PHE A 66 -10.93 -14.82 -10.00
CA PHE A 66 -12.26 -14.24 -10.15
C PHE A 66 -13.32 -15.34 -10.13
N ILE A 67 -14.31 -15.22 -9.24
CA ILE A 67 -15.39 -16.20 -9.09
C ILE A 67 -16.74 -15.64 -9.56
N PRO A 68 -17.64 -16.48 -10.10
CA PRO A 68 -18.94 -16.01 -10.62
C PRO A 68 -19.87 -15.42 -9.55
N ASN A 69 -19.94 -16.05 -8.37
CA ASN A 69 -20.69 -15.49 -7.23
C ASN A 69 -19.80 -14.54 -6.44
N GLY A 70 -19.77 -13.27 -6.83
CA GLY A 70 -18.87 -12.30 -6.21
C GLY A 70 -19.14 -12.07 -4.72
N ASN A 71 -20.34 -12.36 -4.23
CA ASN A 71 -20.72 -12.20 -2.82
C ASN A 71 -19.91 -13.10 -1.87
N ASP A 72 -19.41 -14.24 -2.37
CA ASP A 72 -18.64 -15.19 -1.58
C ASP A 72 -17.14 -14.89 -1.57
N ALA A 73 -16.67 -13.95 -2.40
CA ALA A 73 -15.27 -13.62 -2.56
C ALA A 73 -14.68 -12.92 -1.33
N GLU A 74 -13.37 -13.09 -1.13
CA GLU A 74 -12.58 -12.37 -0.13
C GLU A 74 -12.50 -10.88 -0.49
N ILE A 75 -12.12 -10.57 -1.73
CA ILE A 75 -12.16 -9.22 -2.29
C ILE A 75 -13.45 -9.04 -3.08
N ARG A 76 -14.27 -8.06 -2.69
CA ARG A 76 -15.59 -7.76 -3.27
C ARG A 76 -15.60 -6.35 -3.85
N ILE A 77 -15.67 -6.25 -5.17
CA ILE A 77 -15.48 -5.02 -5.92
C ILE A 77 -16.82 -4.44 -6.36
N SER A 78 -17.04 -3.16 -6.08
CA SER A 78 -18.11 -2.36 -6.67
C SER A 78 -17.58 -1.22 -7.55
N PHE A 79 -18.43 -0.66 -8.40
CA PHE A 79 -18.12 0.47 -9.28
C PHE A 79 -19.07 1.65 -9.03
N GLN A 80 -19.17 2.07 -7.77
CA GLN A 80 -19.99 3.22 -7.38
C GLN A 80 -19.23 4.52 -7.71
N LEU A 81 -19.61 5.17 -8.81
CA LEU A 81 -18.91 6.35 -9.36
C LEU A 81 -18.67 7.46 -8.33
N LEU A 82 -19.66 7.76 -7.48
CA LEU A 82 -19.60 8.87 -6.52
C LEU A 82 -18.91 8.50 -5.20
N ASN A 83 -18.56 7.23 -5.00
CA ASN A 83 -17.95 6.74 -3.76
C ASN A 83 -16.41 6.64 -3.85
N GLY A 84 -15.80 7.20 -4.89
CA GLY A 84 -14.34 7.19 -5.03
C GLY A 84 -13.75 5.86 -5.45
N SER A 85 -12.43 5.77 -5.53
CA SER A 85 -11.76 4.46 -5.44
C SER A 85 -11.18 4.28 -4.04
N TRP A 86 -11.29 3.06 -3.52
CA TRP A 86 -10.75 2.66 -2.23
C TRP A 86 -10.71 1.14 -2.10
N SER A 87 -9.90 0.65 -1.17
CA SER A 87 -9.89 -0.74 -0.72
C SER A 87 -9.62 -0.80 0.78
N TYR A 88 -10.21 -1.80 1.45
CA TYR A 88 -9.71 -2.20 2.76
C TYR A 88 -8.30 -2.80 2.62
N ILE A 89 -7.52 -2.67 3.68
CA ILE A 89 -6.13 -3.12 3.73
C ILE A 89 -6.08 -4.60 4.11
N GLY A 90 -5.49 -5.42 3.24
CA GLY A 90 -5.17 -6.82 3.55
C GLY A 90 -6.35 -7.62 4.10
N ASN A 91 -6.15 -8.30 5.23
CA ASN A 91 -7.17 -9.16 5.83
C ASN A 91 -8.36 -8.41 6.46
N ILE A 92 -8.33 -7.08 6.55
CA ILE A 92 -9.51 -6.32 7.00
C ILE A 92 -10.71 -6.64 6.09
N ALA A 93 -10.47 -6.90 4.80
CA ALA A 93 -11.49 -7.36 3.86
C ALA A 93 -12.26 -8.62 4.32
N LEU A 94 -11.60 -9.51 5.06
CA LEU A 94 -12.19 -10.76 5.58
C LEU A 94 -13.15 -10.52 6.75
N GLN A 95 -13.01 -9.38 7.43
CA GLN A 95 -13.86 -8.99 8.56
C GLN A 95 -15.13 -8.27 8.10
N ILE A 96 -15.16 -7.80 6.86
CA ILE A 96 -16.31 -7.09 6.30
C ILE A 96 -17.42 -8.10 5.99
N ALA A 97 -18.61 -7.86 6.56
CA ALA A 97 -19.76 -8.73 6.38
C ALA A 97 -20.13 -8.88 4.89
N LYS A 98 -20.31 -10.11 4.43
CA LYS A 98 -20.81 -10.39 3.08
C LYS A 98 -22.27 -9.94 2.96
N PRO A 99 -22.71 -9.39 1.80
CA PRO A 99 -21.96 -9.21 0.55
C PRO A 99 -21.31 -7.82 0.39
N ASN A 100 -21.11 -7.05 1.47
CA ASN A 100 -20.66 -5.65 1.36
C ASN A 100 -19.32 -5.53 0.63
N PRO A 101 -19.15 -4.52 -0.25
CA PRO A 101 -17.91 -4.34 -0.99
C PRO A 101 -16.73 -4.11 -0.04
N THR A 102 -15.58 -4.66 -0.42
CA THR A 102 -14.29 -4.43 0.26
C THR A 102 -13.37 -3.53 -0.56
N MET A 103 -13.77 -3.21 -1.79
CA MET A 103 -13.08 -2.34 -2.72
C MET A 103 -14.13 -1.66 -3.61
N ASN A 104 -13.88 -0.41 -3.98
CA ASN A 104 -14.69 0.32 -4.94
C ASN A 104 -13.81 0.98 -6.00
N TYR A 105 -14.31 1.09 -7.22
CA TYR A 105 -13.70 1.90 -8.28
C TYR A 105 -14.63 3.02 -8.72
N GLY A 106 -14.22 4.27 -8.48
CA GLY A 106 -14.89 5.47 -8.96
C GLY A 106 -14.29 6.03 -10.25
N TRP A 107 -13.09 5.60 -10.62
CA TRP A 107 -12.34 6.15 -11.77
C TRP A 107 -11.93 5.10 -12.81
N VAL A 108 -12.56 3.92 -12.78
CA VAL A 108 -12.46 2.92 -13.86
C VAL A 108 -13.73 3.05 -14.69
N HIS A 109 -13.59 3.51 -15.94
CA HIS A 109 -14.72 3.89 -16.79
C HIS A 109 -15.15 2.75 -17.73
N PRO A 110 -16.42 2.73 -18.19
CA PRO A 110 -16.94 1.67 -19.05
C PRO A 110 -16.49 1.77 -20.51
N THR A 111 -15.66 2.76 -20.86
CA THR A 111 -15.11 2.94 -22.20
C THR A 111 -14.05 1.86 -22.49
N PRO A 112 -14.03 1.24 -23.69
CA PRO A 112 -13.01 0.26 -24.06
C PRO A 112 -11.57 0.81 -24.00
N GLY A 113 -10.61 -0.09 -23.77
CA GLY A 113 -9.20 0.25 -23.55
C GLY A 113 -8.90 0.60 -22.09
N ILE A 114 -7.65 0.39 -21.66
CA ILE A 114 -7.18 0.74 -20.31
C ILE A 114 -6.33 2.01 -20.44
N THR A 115 -6.77 3.12 -19.83
CA THR A 115 -5.90 4.30 -19.74
C THR A 115 -4.84 4.09 -18.67
N GLU A 116 -3.76 4.87 -18.72
CA GLU A 116 -2.70 4.80 -17.72
C GLU A 116 -3.19 5.22 -16.33
N GLU A 117 -4.16 6.14 -16.25
CA GLU A 117 -4.81 6.53 -15.00
C GLU A 117 -5.63 5.37 -14.41
N GLU A 118 -6.40 4.67 -15.24
CA GLU A 118 -7.16 3.49 -14.79
C GLU A 118 -6.23 2.38 -14.33
N ARG A 119 -5.13 2.14 -15.06
CA ARG A 119 -4.07 1.20 -14.65
C ARG A 119 -3.53 1.57 -13.29
N GLY A 120 -3.18 2.84 -13.08
CA GLY A 120 -2.63 3.34 -11.82
C GLY A 120 -3.57 3.10 -10.65
N VAL A 121 -4.84 3.50 -10.81
CA VAL A 121 -5.89 3.30 -9.80
C VAL A 121 -6.10 1.83 -9.48
N ILE A 122 -6.17 0.95 -10.50
CA ILE A 122 -6.37 -0.49 -10.26
C ILE A 122 -5.19 -1.07 -9.47
N LEU A 123 -3.95 -0.76 -9.85
CA LEU A 123 -2.77 -1.23 -9.14
C LEU A 123 -2.72 -0.72 -7.70
N HIS A 124 -3.06 0.56 -7.48
CA HIS A 124 -3.10 1.19 -6.16
C HIS A 124 -4.06 0.46 -5.22
N GLU A 125 -5.32 0.27 -5.63
CA GLU A 125 -6.34 -0.37 -4.77
C GLU A 125 -5.99 -1.83 -4.48
N PHE A 126 -5.44 -2.55 -5.46
CA PHE A 126 -4.94 -3.90 -5.19
C PHE A 126 -3.69 -3.92 -4.31
N GLY A 127 -2.88 -2.86 -4.32
CA GLY A 127 -1.80 -2.65 -3.36
C GLY A 127 -2.35 -2.67 -1.94
N HIS A 128 -3.40 -1.88 -1.65
CA HIS A 128 -4.10 -1.94 -0.37
C HIS A 128 -4.64 -3.34 -0.06
N ALA A 129 -5.31 -3.98 -1.02
CA ALA A 129 -5.88 -5.32 -0.82
C ALA A 129 -4.82 -6.39 -0.46
N ILE A 130 -3.56 -6.21 -0.87
CA ILE A 130 -2.43 -7.09 -0.48
C ILE A 130 -1.60 -6.53 0.68
N GLY A 131 -2.07 -5.49 1.37
CA GLY A 131 -1.50 -4.99 2.62
C GLY A 131 -0.60 -3.76 2.51
N TYR A 132 -0.56 -3.09 1.36
CA TYR A 132 0.19 -1.85 1.23
C TYR A 132 -0.57 -0.70 1.88
N LEU A 133 0.21 0.20 2.48
CA LEU A 133 -0.26 1.43 3.07
C LEU A 133 0.14 2.61 2.18
N HIS A 134 -0.50 3.76 2.37
CA HIS A 134 -0.17 4.96 1.61
C HIS A 134 1.26 5.45 1.88
N GLU A 135 2.02 5.70 0.82
CA GLU A 135 3.42 6.16 0.91
C GLU A 135 3.52 7.57 1.52
N HIS A 136 2.54 8.44 1.25
CA HIS A 136 2.51 9.79 1.82
C HIS A 136 2.26 9.78 3.35
N GLN A 137 1.70 8.71 3.91
CA GLN A 137 1.54 8.55 5.36
C GLN A 137 2.73 7.80 5.97
N SER A 138 3.80 7.59 5.19
CA SER A 138 5.05 7.06 5.71
C SER A 138 5.55 7.92 6.87
N PRO A 139 5.96 7.32 8.01
CA PRO A 139 6.64 8.04 9.08
C PRO A 139 7.92 8.75 8.61
N ARG A 140 8.46 8.36 7.45
CA ARG A 140 9.65 8.97 6.82
C ARG A 140 9.31 10.12 5.86
N ARG A 141 8.03 10.50 5.70
CA ARG A 141 7.62 11.57 4.78
C ARG A 141 8.39 12.88 5.04
N GLY A 142 8.52 13.26 6.31
CA GLY A 142 9.17 14.51 6.73
C GLY A 142 10.61 14.70 6.28
N GLU A 143 11.31 13.63 5.88
CA GLU A 143 12.67 13.70 5.32
C GLU A 143 12.72 14.38 3.95
N LYS A 144 11.63 14.28 3.17
CA LYS A 144 11.57 14.77 1.78
C LYS A 144 10.41 15.73 1.53
N LEU A 145 9.39 15.71 2.39
CA LEU A 145 8.11 16.36 2.12
C LEU A 145 7.41 16.77 3.43
N THR A 146 7.20 18.07 3.60
CA THR A 146 6.47 18.63 4.75
C THR A 146 5.16 19.20 4.25
N LEU A 147 4.03 18.71 4.76
CA LEU A 147 2.71 19.18 4.31
C LEU A 147 2.43 20.60 4.80
N ASN A 148 1.78 21.39 3.93
CA ASN A 148 1.11 22.62 4.30
C ASN A 148 -0.29 22.26 4.80
N GLU A 149 -0.39 21.84 6.07
CA GLU A 149 -1.62 21.30 6.64
C GLU A 149 -2.84 22.21 6.46
N PRO A 150 -2.78 23.54 6.69
CA PRO A 150 -3.93 24.42 6.46
C PRO A 150 -4.46 24.37 5.02
N VAL A 151 -3.56 24.33 4.03
CA VAL A 151 -3.94 24.25 2.61
C VAL A 151 -4.58 22.89 2.30
N VAL A 152 -4.04 21.81 2.86
CA VAL A 152 -4.59 20.46 2.69
C VAL A 152 -5.99 20.36 3.31
N ILE A 153 -6.15 20.81 4.56
CA ILE A 153 -7.44 20.79 5.28
C ILE A 153 -8.51 21.56 4.49
N GLU A 154 -8.20 22.79 4.06
CA GLU A 154 -9.14 23.63 3.32
C GLU A 154 -9.51 23.02 1.96
N TYR A 155 -8.54 22.39 1.27
CA TYR A 155 -8.81 21.71 0.01
C TYR A 155 -9.85 20.59 0.17
N TYR A 156 -9.67 19.69 1.15
CA TYR A 156 -10.60 18.57 1.36
C TYR A 156 -11.94 19.03 1.92
N LYS A 157 -11.97 20.08 2.73
CA LYS A 157 -13.22 20.71 3.16
C LYS A 157 -14.04 21.21 1.95
N ARG A 158 -13.37 21.83 0.97
CA ARG A 158 -14.05 22.43 -0.21
C ARG A 158 -14.41 21.42 -1.30
N THR A 159 -13.60 20.38 -1.50
CA THR A 159 -13.71 19.51 -2.68
C THR A 159 -14.46 18.21 -2.44
N GLN A 160 -14.62 17.80 -1.19
CA GLN A 160 -15.31 16.57 -0.83
C GLN A 160 -16.82 16.79 -0.75
N ASN A 161 -17.57 15.73 -1.08
CA ASN A 161 -19.02 15.73 -0.96
C ASN A 161 -19.48 14.47 -0.20
N PRO A 162 -19.95 14.57 1.06
CA PRO A 162 -20.01 15.81 1.85
C PRO A 162 -18.60 16.36 2.18
N PRO A 163 -18.48 17.65 2.53
CA PRO A 163 -17.25 18.25 3.02
C PRO A 163 -16.58 17.41 4.11
N TRP A 164 -15.25 17.27 4.07
CA TRP A 164 -14.53 16.61 5.15
C TRP A 164 -14.28 17.58 6.29
N GLU A 165 -14.64 17.15 7.50
CA GLU A 165 -14.16 17.80 8.73
C GLU A 165 -12.65 17.62 8.88
N GLU A 166 -12.00 18.56 9.58
CA GLU A 166 -10.55 18.56 9.78
C GLU A 166 -10.02 17.23 10.31
N ALA A 167 -10.71 16.63 11.29
CA ALA A 167 -10.32 15.34 11.87
C ALA A 167 -10.22 14.23 10.81
N LYS A 168 -11.11 14.24 9.81
CA LYS A 168 -11.11 13.25 8.72
C LYS A 168 -9.93 13.49 7.76
N THR A 169 -9.66 14.74 7.41
CA THR A 169 -8.47 15.11 6.61
C THR A 169 -7.18 14.75 7.35
N ARG A 170 -7.15 14.94 8.67
CA ARG A 170 -6.00 14.57 9.49
C ARG A 170 -5.75 13.06 9.46
N ALA A 171 -6.77 12.27 9.77
CA ALA A 171 -6.65 10.82 9.80
C ALA A 171 -6.25 10.19 8.45
N ASN A 172 -6.76 10.73 7.34
CA ASN A 172 -6.59 10.13 6.02
C ASN A 172 -5.42 10.68 5.20
N VAL A 173 -4.95 11.90 5.50
CA VAL A 173 -3.97 12.60 4.62
C VAL A 173 -2.77 13.14 5.39
N ILE A 174 -3.00 13.76 6.56
CA ILE A 174 -1.93 14.48 7.25
C ILE A 174 -1.14 13.55 8.17
N ASN A 175 -1.85 12.79 9.00
CA ASN A 175 -1.24 11.93 10.00
C ASN A 175 -0.47 10.81 9.31
N VAL A 176 0.76 10.60 9.76
CA VAL A 176 1.55 9.42 9.38
C VAL A 176 1.10 8.22 10.21
N TYR A 177 1.28 7.01 9.68
CA TYR A 177 1.01 5.79 10.44
C TYR A 177 1.90 5.71 11.68
N SER A 178 1.47 4.96 12.70
CA SER A 178 2.34 4.76 13.86
C SER A 178 3.61 4.02 13.43
N ARG A 179 4.72 4.30 14.12
CA ARG A 179 6.03 3.73 13.75
C ARG A 179 6.04 2.20 13.86
N GLY A 180 5.19 1.66 14.74
CA GLY A 180 5.00 0.22 14.94
C GLY A 180 4.18 -0.45 13.85
N GLU A 181 3.30 0.27 13.14
CA GLU A 181 2.23 -0.27 12.28
C GLU A 181 2.63 -0.68 10.86
N VAL A 182 3.88 -0.47 10.44
CA VAL A 182 4.21 -0.54 9.01
C VAL A 182 5.42 -1.43 8.70
N SER A 183 5.32 -2.36 7.76
CA SER A 183 6.49 -3.11 7.22
C SER A 183 7.10 -2.49 5.96
N ASN A 184 6.45 -1.52 5.33
CA ASN A 184 6.74 -1.17 3.94
C ASN A 184 7.31 0.25 3.76
N PHE A 185 8.08 0.77 4.72
CA PHE A 185 8.71 2.10 4.57
C PHE A 185 10.17 2.10 5.00
N SER A 186 10.98 1.48 4.14
CA SER A 186 12.31 1.88 3.71
C SER A 186 12.67 3.34 3.85
N ALA A 187 12.07 4.09 2.94
CA ALA A 187 12.25 5.50 2.64
C ALA A 187 11.04 5.96 1.84
N THR A 188 10.70 7.25 1.92
CA THR A 188 9.59 7.79 1.11
C THR A 188 9.92 7.68 -0.39
N ASP A 189 9.12 6.91 -1.12
CA ASP A 189 9.22 6.69 -2.57
C ASP A 189 8.16 7.49 -3.36
N PHE A 190 8.56 8.62 -3.93
CA PHE A 190 7.67 9.46 -4.74
C PHE A 190 7.18 8.79 -6.02
N THR A 191 7.81 7.68 -6.43
CA THR A 191 7.44 6.90 -7.61
C THR A 191 6.57 5.69 -7.27
N SER A 192 6.32 5.41 -5.98
CA SER A 192 5.46 4.31 -5.55
C SER A 192 4.05 4.47 -6.09
N ILE A 193 3.45 3.36 -6.52
CA ILE A 193 2.03 3.31 -6.88
C ILE A 193 1.12 3.75 -5.73
N MET A 194 1.58 3.59 -4.47
CA MET A 194 0.87 3.97 -3.25
C MET A 194 1.05 5.44 -2.88
N MET A 195 1.77 6.21 -3.69
CA MET A 195 1.96 7.63 -3.47
C MET A 195 0.71 8.42 -3.88
N TYR A 196 0.26 9.27 -2.97
CA TYR A 196 -0.92 10.09 -3.17
C TYR A 196 -0.60 11.32 -4.02
N TYR A 197 -1.52 11.70 -4.89
CA TYR A 197 -1.39 12.92 -5.69
C TYR A 197 -1.25 14.16 -4.80
N MET A 198 -0.22 14.96 -5.02
CA MET A 198 0.04 16.14 -4.21
C MET A 198 0.41 17.32 -5.11
N PRO A 199 -0.47 18.33 -5.28
CA PRO A 199 -0.09 19.56 -5.96
C PRO A 199 0.97 20.33 -5.14
N ALA A 200 1.78 21.15 -5.81
CA ALA A 200 2.88 21.89 -5.20
C ALA A 200 2.49 22.66 -3.93
N ASN A 201 1.30 23.26 -3.89
CA ASN A 201 0.85 24.06 -2.75
C ASN A 201 0.48 23.23 -1.51
N PHE A 202 0.41 21.90 -1.60
CA PHE A 202 0.14 21.03 -0.46
C PHE A 202 1.38 20.77 0.39
N ASN A 203 2.57 21.15 -0.06
CA ASN A 203 3.80 20.97 0.70
C ASN A 203 4.67 22.23 0.68
N LEU A 204 5.50 22.38 1.71
CA LEU A 204 6.35 23.56 1.91
C LEU A 204 7.49 23.62 0.89
N GLN A 205 7.85 22.48 0.29
CA GLN A 205 8.89 22.37 -0.72
C GLN A 205 8.42 22.73 -2.15
N GLY A 206 7.11 22.96 -2.36
CA GLY A 206 6.58 23.28 -3.69
C GLY A 206 6.65 22.13 -4.70
N ILE A 207 6.79 20.89 -4.24
CA ILE A 207 6.95 19.70 -5.09
C ILE A 207 5.59 19.24 -5.59
N THR A 208 5.44 19.07 -6.90
CA THR A 208 4.25 18.39 -7.46
C THR A 208 4.52 16.91 -7.57
N ILE A 209 3.72 16.11 -6.86
CA ILE A 209 3.69 14.65 -6.94
C ILE A 209 2.52 14.27 -7.83
N ARG A 210 2.81 13.65 -8.97
CA ARG A 210 1.78 13.19 -9.94
C ARG A 210 1.33 11.76 -9.61
N PRO A 211 0.13 11.34 -10.02
CA PRO A 211 -0.28 9.95 -9.89
C PRO A 211 0.69 9.03 -10.65
N ASN A 212 1.19 8.01 -9.96
CA ASN A 212 2.01 6.97 -10.57
C ASN A 212 1.11 5.95 -11.27
N ARG A 213 1.62 5.37 -12.36
CA ARG A 213 0.82 4.53 -13.30
C ARG A 213 1.36 3.10 -13.41
N SER A 214 2.45 2.83 -12.71
CA SER A 214 3.18 1.57 -12.70
C SER A 214 3.79 1.32 -11.33
N LEU A 215 4.08 0.06 -11.03
CA LEU A 215 4.78 -0.32 -9.80
C LEU A 215 6.24 0.17 -9.84
N SER A 216 6.68 0.86 -8.80
CA SER A 216 8.06 1.27 -8.61
C SER A 216 8.98 0.06 -8.35
N ALA A 217 10.30 0.29 -8.34
CA ALA A 217 11.23 -0.76 -7.95
C ALA A 217 11.01 -1.21 -6.50
N LEU A 218 10.65 -0.29 -5.61
CA LEU A 218 10.40 -0.57 -4.21
C LEU A 218 9.06 -1.31 -4.03
N ASP A 219 8.03 -0.92 -4.77
CA ASP A 219 6.73 -1.62 -4.76
C ASP A 219 6.92 -3.10 -5.10
N LYS A 220 7.66 -3.39 -6.18
CA LYS A 220 7.94 -4.75 -6.65
C LYS A 220 8.78 -5.54 -5.64
N ALA A 221 9.81 -4.92 -5.10
CA ALA A 221 10.69 -5.54 -4.11
C ALA A 221 9.92 -5.95 -2.85
N TYR A 222 9.06 -5.07 -2.35
CA TYR A 222 8.25 -5.35 -1.16
C TYR A 222 7.18 -6.39 -1.43
N ALA A 223 6.70 -6.50 -2.67
CA ALA A 223 5.73 -7.53 -3.05
C ALA A 223 6.38 -8.90 -2.93
N PHE A 224 7.61 -9.02 -3.43
CA PHE A 224 8.41 -10.23 -3.32
C PHE A 224 8.74 -10.56 -1.87
N LEU A 225 9.21 -9.59 -1.08
CA LEU A 225 9.67 -9.83 0.30
C LEU A 225 8.51 -10.14 1.24
N ASN A 226 7.29 -9.67 0.96
CA ASN A 226 6.10 -10.09 1.70
C ASN A 226 5.49 -11.40 1.18
N TYR A 227 5.60 -11.67 -0.11
CA TYR A 227 5.01 -12.85 -0.78
C TYR A 227 6.05 -13.58 -1.65
N PRO A 228 7.04 -14.25 -1.04
CA PRO A 228 8.18 -14.80 -1.78
C PRO A 228 7.80 -16.03 -2.63
N PHE A 229 8.43 -16.14 -3.78
CA PHE A 229 8.40 -17.34 -4.62
C PHE A 229 9.37 -18.39 -4.05
N LEU A 230 8.86 -19.35 -3.28
CA LEU A 230 9.68 -20.34 -2.58
C LEU A 230 9.56 -21.75 -3.19
N ARG A 231 10.55 -22.60 -2.88
CA ARG A 231 10.53 -24.06 -3.14
C ARG A 231 10.17 -24.42 -4.58
N GLY A 232 10.88 -23.83 -5.54
CA GLY A 232 10.71 -24.11 -6.97
C GLY A 232 9.60 -23.34 -7.66
N ALA A 233 8.80 -22.55 -6.93
CA ALA A 233 8.00 -21.50 -7.55
C ALA A 233 8.93 -20.39 -8.05
N ALA A 234 8.63 -19.84 -9.22
CA ALA A 234 9.33 -18.69 -9.80
C ALA A 234 8.31 -17.73 -10.40
N SER A 235 8.66 -16.46 -10.42
CA SER A 235 7.90 -15.48 -11.20
C SER A 235 8.02 -15.77 -12.70
N VAL A 236 7.04 -15.29 -13.46
CA VAL A 236 7.13 -15.21 -14.92
C VAL A 236 8.16 -14.19 -15.41
N ASP A 237 8.56 -13.24 -14.55
CA ASP A 237 9.67 -12.32 -14.81
C ASP A 237 10.96 -12.86 -14.17
N PRO A 238 11.99 -13.23 -14.95
CA PRO A 238 13.23 -13.79 -14.41
C PRO A 238 14.04 -12.80 -13.56
N ASN A 239 13.73 -11.50 -13.62
CA ASN A 239 14.39 -10.49 -12.78
C ASN A 239 13.79 -10.41 -11.38
N VAL A 240 12.64 -11.03 -11.14
CA VAL A 240 12.01 -11.07 -9.82
C VAL A 240 12.66 -12.19 -9.00
N THR A 241 13.74 -11.81 -8.33
CA THR A 241 14.57 -12.70 -7.50
C THR A 241 14.77 -12.09 -6.12
N LEU A 242 15.11 -12.93 -5.14
CA LEU A 242 15.46 -12.45 -3.79
C LEU A 242 16.57 -11.41 -3.83
N VAL A 243 17.64 -11.66 -4.60
CA VAL A 243 18.80 -10.76 -4.68
C VAL A 243 18.38 -9.38 -5.19
N ASN A 244 17.58 -9.33 -6.26
CA ASN A 244 17.12 -8.07 -6.84
C ASN A 244 16.16 -7.34 -5.90
N ALA A 245 15.26 -8.06 -5.23
CA ALA A 245 14.35 -7.50 -4.24
C ALA A 245 15.12 -6.87 -3.06
N LEU A 246 16.11 -7.59 -2.50
CA LEU A 246 16.94 -7.07 -1.41
C LEU A 246 17.78 -5.86 -1.85
N ASN A 247 18.29 -5.85 -3.08
CA ASN A 247 19.05 -4.72 -3.62
C ASN A 247 18.16 -3.47 -3.79
N ALA A 248 16.98 -3.64 -4.41
CA ALA A 248 16.03 -2.54 -4.61
C ALA A 248 15.49 -1.99 -3.29
N ALA A 249 15.27 -2.85 -2.30
CA ALA A 249 14.90 -2.46 -0.95
C ALA A 249 16.06 -1.84 -0.15
N GLY A 250 17.31 -1.97 -0.60
CA GLY A 250 18.49 -1.49 0.13
C GLY A 250 18.84 -2.33 1.37
N VAL A 251 18.42 -3.60 1.42
CA VAL A 251 18.73 -4.49 2.55
C VAL A 251 20.17 -4.97 2.49
N THR A 252 20.93 -4.62 3.53
CA THR A 252 22.35 -4.91 3.68
C THR A 252 22.66 -5.58 5.03
N GLY A 253 23.91 -6.00 5.20
CA GLY A 253 24.42 -6.54 6.48
C GLY A 253 23.71 -7.82 6.94
N THR A 254 23.63 -8.00 8.26
CA THR A 254 23.09 -9.21 8.90
C THR A 254 21.64 -9.49 8.49
N ALA A 255 20.81 -8.46 8.34
CA ALA A 255 19.42 -8.63 7.90
C ALA A 255 19.32 -9.29 6.52
N ARG A 256 20.21 -8.91 5.60
CA ARG A 256 20.28 -9.53 4.27
C ARG A 256 20.60 -11.02 4.36
N THR A 257 21.56 -11.39 5.21
CA THR A 257 21.97 -12.78 5.41
C THR A 257 20.84 -13.61 6.03
N ASN A 258 20.17 -13.07 7.06
CA ASN A 258 19.07 -13.77 7.73
C ASN A 258 17.91 -14.01 6.77
N ILE A 259 17.46 -12.97 6.05
CA ILE A 259 16.40 -13.10 5.04
C ILE A 259 16.75 -14.16 3.98
N ALA A 260 18.00 -14.22 3.54
CA ALA A 260 18.44 -15.22 2.58
C ALA A 260 18.46 -16.65 3.14
N ALA A 261 18.77 -16.82 4.43
CA ALA A 261 18.69 -18.11 5.09
C ALA A 261 17.23 -18.60 5.14
N GLU A 262 16.31 -17.76 5.61
CA GLU A 262 14.86 -18.06 5.68
C GLU A 262 14.29 -18.40 4.28
N TYR A 263 14.70 -17.65 3.26
CA TYR A 263 14.32 -17.94 1.86
C TYR A 263 14.79 -19.33 1.41
N THR A 264 16.02 -19.71 1.76
CA THR A 264 16.63 -20.99 1.37
C THR A 264 15.94 -22.16 2.04
N GLU A 265 15.53 -22.01 3.30
CA GLU A 265 14.74 -22.99 4.06
C GLU A 265 13.27 -23.06 3.59
N GLY A 266 12.86 -22.08 2.78
CA GLY A 266 11.49 -21.93 2.35
C GLY A 266 10.56 -21.54 3.49
N ASP A 267 11.07 -20.85 4.51
CA ASP A 267 10.27 -20.24 5.57
C ASP A 267 9.90 -18.80 5.18
N TRP A 268 8.71 -18.65 4.59
CA TRP A 268 8.18 -17.32 4.27
C TRP A 268 7.83 -16.51 5.51
N ARG A 269 7.50 -17.15 6.64
CA ARG A 269 7.12 -16.44 7.88
C ARG A 269 8.36 -15.83 8.52
N GLY A 270 9.43 -16.62 8.63
CA GLY A 270 10.74 -16.16 9.08
C GLY A 270 11.29 -15.04 8.19
N LEU A 271 11.28 -15.24 6.86
CA LEU A 271 11.73 -14.23 5.90
C LEU A 271 11.05 -12.88 6.11
N ARG A 272 9.72 -12.91 6.22
CA ARG A 272 8.92 -11.69 6.35
C ARG A 272 9.07 -11.06 7.73
N ALA A 273 9.26 -11.84 8.78
CA ALA A 273 9.57 -11.34 10.11
C ALA A 273 10.93 -10.63 10.15
N GLU A 274 11.96 -11.22 9.53
CA GLU A 274 13.29 -10.62 9.38
C GLU A 274 13.24 -9.31 8.59
N PHE A 275 12.52 -9.31 7.46
CA PHE A 275 12.33 -8.11 6.65
C PHE A 275 11.59 -7.00 7.43
N THR A 276 10.51 -7.36 8.13
CA THR A 276 9.76 -6.43 8.98
C THR A 276 10.66 -5.83 10.06
N ARG A 277 11.42 -6.66 10.77
CA ARG A 277 12.37 -6.21 11.80
C ARG A 277 13.41 -5.26 11.22
N TRP A 278 13.95 -5.55 10.04
CA TRP A 278 14.88 -4.66 9.36
C TRP A 278 14.24 -3.30 9.05
N THR A 279 13.02 -3.27 8.51
CA THR A 279 12.34 -1.98 8.23
C THR A 279 12.05 -1.17 9.49
N LEU A 280 11.70 -1.81 10.60
CA LEU A 280 11.53 -1.15 11.90
C LEU A 280 12.86 -0.56 12.41
N ASN A 281 13.95 -1.30 12.30
CA ASN A 281 15.27 -0.85 12.73
C ASN A 281 15.79 0.34 11.91
N GLN A 282 15.57 0.33 10.58
CA GLN A 282 15.93 1.46 9.72
C GLN A 282 15.24 2.76 10.14
N ARG A 283 14.00 2.67 10.65
CA ARG A 283 13.28 3.82 11.17
C ARG A 283 13.81 4.27 12.52
N ALA A 284 14.10 3.34 13.42
CA ALA A 284 14.58 3.65 14.76
C ALA A 284 15.93 4.39 14.72
N ALA A 285 16.89 3.88 13.94
CA ALA A 285 18.22 4.47 13.80
C ALA A 285 18.19 5.91 13.26
N LEU A 286 17.22 6.23 12.41
CA LEU A 286 17.11 7.57 11.83
C LEU A 286 16.33 8.55 12.72
N ALA A 287 15.48 8.04 13.62
CA ALA A 287 14.83 8.87 14.62
C ALA A 287 15.79 9.32 15.73
N SER A 288 16.84 8.54 16.04
CA SER A 288 17.85 8.93 17.02
C SER A 288 18.94 9.84 16.44
N ALA A 289 19.16 9.81 15.12
CA ALA A 289 20.23 10.58 14.46
C ALA A 289 20.22 12.11 14.74
N PRO A 290 19.07 12.82 14.76
CA PRO A 290 19.06 14.25 15.11
C PRO A 290 19.41 14.52 16.58
N ALA A 291 18.94 13.66 17.49
CA ALA A 291 19.21 13.79 18.92
C ALA A 291 20.66 13.44 19.28
N GLU A 292 21.26 12.47 18.57
CA GLU A 292 22.68 12.14 18.69
C GLU A 292 23.56 13.26 18.14
N ALA A 293 23.21 13.84 16.99
CA ALA A 293 23.94 14.97 16.41
C ALA A 293 23.88 16.24 17.29
N GLU A 294 22.74 16.52 17.92
CA GLU A 294 22.60 17.62 18.88
C GLU A 294 23.39 17.35 20.18
N ALA A 295 23.40 16.12 20.68
CA ALA A 295 24.16 15.74 21.86
C ALA A 295 25.68 15.77 21.61
N GLU A 296 26.13 15.38 20.43
CA GLU A 296 27.54 15.43 20.02
C GLU A 296 28.00 16.88 19.83
N ALA A 297 27.21 17.73 19.16
CA ALA A 297 27.47 19.16 19.04
C ALA A 297 27.48 19.89 20.40
N ALA A 298 26.65 19.46 21.36
CA ALA A 298 26.64 20.00 22.72
C ALA A 298 27.81 19.49 23.59
N ALA A 299 28.40 18.35 23.26
CA ALA A 299 29.58 17.82 23.94
C ALA A 299 30.90 18.43 23.41
N GLU A 300 30.88 18.99 22.21
CA GLU A 300 32.03 19.69 21.59
C GLU A 300 32.06 21.21 21.87
N ALA A 301 31.03 21.77 22.54
CA ALA A 301 30.90 23.19 22.89
C ALA A 301 31.26 23.48 24.36
#